data_AF-A0A603LEC7-F1
#
_entry.id   AF-A0A603LEC7-F1
#
_cell.length_a   1.000
_cell.length_b   1.000
_cell.length_c   1.000
_cell.angle_alpha   90.00
_cell.angle_beta   90.00
_cell.angle_gamma   90.00
#
_symmetry.space_group_name_H-M   'P 1'
#
loop_
_entity.id
_entity.type
_entity.pdbx_description
1 polymer ?
#
loop_
_entity_poly.entity_id
_entity_poly.type
_entity_poly.pdbx_seq_one_letter_code
_entity_poly.pdbx_strand_id
1 'polypeptide(L)'
;MKPIKRLYLSTDPVHLIDCNIVLELNACGRGFITAGTETDYTGKMVRIDVGYDGLVLRWFTGYVERSQPADNGTCRLFVRELVGIFDKLWPCSFQHPTLRQITDWISEQSGLTVTTPVGAAYADKPIPHFTHSGTGYQLLASLGRAFTVTDYLWYQLPDGDVFVGAAEHSLFAGKPVEIPHEFSQASAGGNSMVVPMIQSLRPGAEVNGQRLNQVRLNNDDMAITWQPRNKANGQPLQKSPIQRQIENAFPELASGLHLPKFARVEAPSEDVSRGNIADPFRPRYAVDLQLLDEDGKPAANTPVYSAVPLPVPMAGSESGMFQFPPPGTLVEVGFAEGRQDKPFVRQIMAEGHNLPAVKPGEQLQQQRDGVSQRVTVAGDWERQTDQTIRENSMIREVTTDEEIRKVVVRETTVQATDKTTVLGTATLLAGAVVHISEGDYSVGTSGNLTVTCSKDNSVSVGRNVKRDVAGNVTDDVKGNVTSNVSGALTEKISGIRRSVAQAQQLIAPVVKLGSEEINVLTLLTDTLDVVRELAETAASHTHPNTGASGQAAQFSATATKTDKLKSKYGPLIA
;
A
#
# COMPACT_ATOMS: atom_id res chain seq x y z
N MET A 1 2.26 -59.61 51.70
CA MET A 1 2.58 -58.53 52.67
C MET A 1 1.34 -57.68 52.87
N LYS A 2 1.10 -57.15 54.09
CA LYS A 2 -0.08 -56.29 54.34
C LYS A 2 0.22 -54.87 53.80
N PRO A 3 -0.63 -54.29 52.95
CA PRO A 3 -0.44 -52.93 52.45
C PRO A 3 -0.58 -51.91 53.58
N ILE A 4 0.32 -50.93 53.59
CA ILE A 4 0.33 -49.78 54.50
C ILE A 4 -0.18 -48.58 53.71
N LYS A 5 -1.22 -47.93 54.24
CA LYS A 5 -1.75 -46.67 53.70
C LYS A 5 -1.92 -45.68 54.85
N ARG A 6 -1.35 -44.48 54.70
CA ARG A 6 -1.41 -43.42 55.70
C ARG A 6 -2.06 -42.19 55.07
N LEU A 7 -3.16 -41.75 55.65
CA LEU A 7 -3.84 -40.53 55.27
C LEU A 7 -3.42 -39.41 56.23
N TYR A 8 -2.99 -38.30 55.66
CA TYR A 8 -2.73 -37.06 56.37
C TYR A 8 -3.67 -35.99 55.82
N LEU A 9 -4.47 -35.39 56.70
CA LEU A 9 -5.28 -34.21 56.38
C LEU A 9 -4.63 -33.01 57.07
N SER A 10 -4.02 -32.13 56.29
CA SER A 10 -3.04 -31.14 56.76
C SER A 10 -1.91 -31.82 57.55
N THR A 11 -1.79 -31.56 58.84
CA THR A 11 -0.81 -32.18 59.74
C THR A 11 -1.36 -33.39 60.50
N ASP A 12 -2.66 -33.67 60.38
CA ASP A 12 -3.33 -34.65 61.21
C ASP A 12 -3.26 -36.04 60.58
N PRO A 13 -2.69 -37.06 61.27
CA PRO A 13 -2.82 -38.44 60.83
C PRO A 13 -4.25 -38.91 61.07
N VAL A 14 -4.98 -39.22 60.00
CA VAL A 14 -6.39 -39.64 60.05
C VAL A 14 -6.51 -41.08 59.58
N HIS A 15 -7.43 -41.83 60.20
CA HIS A 15 -7.68 -43.21 59.79
C HIS A 15 -8.31 -43.25 58.40
N LEU A 16 -7.63 -43.93 57.46
CA LEU A 16 -8.14 -44.16 56.11
C LEU A 16 -9.03 -45.40 56.09
N ILE A 17 -10.30 -45.23 55.74
CA ILE A 17 -11.30 -46.31 55.70
C ILE A 17 -11.42 -46.87 54.28
N ASP A 18 -11.51 -45.98 53.30
CA ASP A 18 -11.66 -46.33 51.88
C ASP A 18 -10.96 -45.28 51.01
N CYS A 19 -10.32 -45.70 49.93
CA CYS A 19 -9.81 -44.78 48.90
C CYS A 19 -10.05 -45.30 47.49
N ASN A 20 -10.49 -44.40 46.62
CA ASN A 20 -10.54 -44.60 45.17
C ASN A 20 -10.05 -43.33 44.49
N ILE A 21 -8.77 -43.34 44.12
CA ILE A 21 -8.07 -42.18 43.59
C ILE A 21 -7.38 -42.54 42.30
N VAL A 22 -7.52 -41.68 41.31
CA VAL A 22 -6.89 -41.80 40.01
C VAL A 22 -5.85 -40.71 39.83
N LEU A 23 -4.65 -41.10 39.44
CA LEU A 23 -3.64 -40.20 38.86
C LEU A 23 -3.68 -40.34 37.34
N GLU A 24 -3.56 -39.22 36.63
CA GLU A 24 -3.61 -39.18 35.17
C GLU A 24 -2.41 -38.39 34.61
N LEU A 25 -1.86 -38.85 33.48
CA LEU A 25 -0.84 -38.11 32.75
C LEU A 25 -1.52 -36.96 31.99
N ASN A 26 -0.92 -35.77 31.97
CA ASN A 26 -1.46 -34.58 31.32
C ASN A 26 -2.86 -34.16 31.81
N ALA A 27 -3.20 -34.50 33.05
CA ALA A 27 -4.46 -34.13 33.69
C ALA A 27 -4.29 -34.09 35.22
N CYS A 28 -5.30 -33.56 35.92
CA CYS A 28 -5.31 -33.51 37.37
C CYS A 28 -5.85 -34.82 37.96
N GLY A 29 -5.02 -35.48 38.78
CA GLY A 29 -5.44 -36.61 39.59
C GLY A 29 -6.52 -36.22 40.59
N ARG A 30 -7.47 -37.13 40.80
CA ARG A 30 -8.65 -36.88 41.65
C ARG A 30 -9.21 -38.17 42.21
N GLY A 31 -10.06 -38.06 43.22
CA GLY A 31 -10.69 -39.25 43.77
C GLY A 31 -11.57 -39.00 44.97
N PHE A 32 -12.02 -40.09 45.56
CA PHE A 32 -12.76 -40.10 46.81
C PHE A 32 -11.97 -40.81 47.90
N ILE A 33 -12.05 -40.26 49.11
CA ILE A 33 -11.51 -40.84 50.33
C ILE A 33 -12.63 -40.88 51.36
N THR A 34 -12.77 -41.99 52.08
CA THR A 34 -13.56 -42.04 53.31
C THR A 34 -12.59 -41.99 54.49
N ALA A 35 -12.64 -40.92 55.26
CA ALA A 35 -11.75 -40.64 56.38
C ALA A 35 -12.50 -40.77 57.72
N GLY A 36 -11.88 -41.37 58.73
CA GLY A 36 -12.42 -41.47 60.09
C GLY A 36 -12.30 -40.15 60.85
N THR A 37 -13.05 -39.14 60.43
CA THR A 37 -13.13 -37.82 61.05
C THR A 37 -14.49 -37.19 60.80
N GLU A 38 -14.94 -36.35 61.72
CA GLU A 38 -16.15 -35.51 61.58
C GLU A 38 -15.81 -34.06 61.20
N THR A 39 -14.51 -33.72 61.12
CA THR A 39 -14.05 -32.36 60.80
C THR A 39 -14.18 -32.08 59.30
N ASP A 40 -14.64 -30.87 58.95
CA ASP A 40 -14.62 -30.38 57.58
C ASP A 40 -13.20 -29.95 57.17
N TYR A 41 -12.63 -30.66 56.20
CA TYR A 41 -11.31 -30.37 55.65
C TYR A 41 -11.37 -29.66 54.29
N THR A 42 -12.51 -29.13 53.85
CA THR A 42 -12.62 -28.40 52.58
C THR A 42 -11.55 -27.29 52.45
N GLY A 43 -10.81 -27.28 51.34
CA GLY A 43 -9.69 -26.38 51.07
C GLY A 43 -8.38 -26.74 51.79
N LYS A 44 -8.34 -27.80 52.60
CA LYS A 44 -7.15 -28.24 53.32
C LYS A 44 -6.33 -29.24 52.52
N MET A 45 -5.04 -29.32 52.85
CA MET A 45 -4.12 -30.25 52.21
C MET A 45 -4.48 -31.70 52.52
N VAL A 46 -4.29 -32.59 51.55
CA VAL A 46 -4.39 -34.03 51.73
C VAL A 46 -3.14 -34.70 51.17
N ARG A 47 -2.62 -35.67 51.91
CA ARG A 47 -1.49 -36.50 51.50
C ARG A 47 -1.82 -37.95 51.79
N ILE A 48 -1.52 -38.81 50.83
CA ILE A 48 -1.58 -40.26 51.02
C ILE A 48 -0.21 -40.86 50.75
N ASP A 49 0.27 -41.60 51.73
CA ASP A 49 1.44 -42.45 51.58
C ASP A 49 1.00 -43.91 51.48
N VAL A 50 1.59 -44.65 50.55
CA VAL A 50 1.26 -46.06 50.31
C VAL A 50 2.53 -46.90 50.22
N GLY A 51 2.45 -48.18 50.59
CA GLY A 51 3.53 -49.12 50.40
C GLY A 51 3.41 -50.37 51.25
N TYR A 52 4.54 -51.03 51.49
CA TYR A 52 4.62 -52.24 52.31
C TYR A 52 5.70 -52.05 53.37
N ASP A 53 5.85 -53.03 54.25
CA ASP A 53 6.95 -53.05 55.20
C ASP A 53 8.30 -52.91 54.48
N GLY A 54 9.15 -52.01 54.97
CA GLY A 54 10.42 -51.62 54.35
C GLY A 54 10.38 -50.44 53.36
N LEU A 55 9.25 -50.13 52.69
CA LEU A 55 9.16 -48.98 51.78
C LEU A 55 7.74 -48.41 51.65
N VAL A 56 7.55 -47.21 52.16
CA VAL A 56 6.31 -46.41 52.03
C VAL A 56 6.65 -45.11 51.31
N LEU A 57 5.95 -44.82 50.21
CA LEU A 57 6.17 -43.64 49.37
C LEU A 57 4.96 -42.73 49.38
N ARG A 58 5.21 -41.43 49.24
CA ARG A 58 4.15 -40.46 49.00
C ARG A 58 3.54 -40.70 47.62
N TRP A 59 2.26 -40.99 47.58
CA TRP A 59 1.56 -41.38 46.36
C TRP A 59 0.56 -40.32 45.88
N PHE A 60 -0.08 -39.61 46.80
CA PHE A 60 -0.97 -38.49 46.46
C PHE A 60 -0.63 -37.26 47.29
N THR A 61 -0.63 -36.09 46.66
CA THR A 61 -0.55 -34.78 47.33
C THR A 61 -1.51 -33.84 46.64
N GLY A 62 -2.36 -33.20 47.42
CA GLY A 62 -3.46 -32.43 46.88
C GLY A 62 -4.20 -31.65 47.95
N TYR A 63 -5.43 -31.28 47.64
CA TYR A 63 -6.35 -30.64 48.55
C TYR A 63 -7.73 -31.31 48.52
N VAL A 64 -8.48 -31.14 49.59
CA VAL A 64 -9.89 -31.54 49.67
C VAL A 64 -10.73 -30.46 49.00
N GLU A 65 -11.38 -30.78 47.90
CA GLU A 65 -12.27 -29.84 47.20
C GLU A 65 -13.67 -29.83 47.83
N ARG A 66 -14.13 -30.97 48.34
CA ARG A 66 -15.42 -31.09 49.00
C ARG A 66 -15.38 -32.12 50.12
N SER A 67 -15.80 -31.74 51.31
CA SER A 67 -16.05 -32.65 52.43
C SER A 67 -17.55 -32.89 52.60
N GLN A 68 -17.96 -34.14 52.83
CA GLN A 68 -19.34 -34.51 53.12
C GLN A 68 -19.39 -35.49 54.29
N PRO A 69 -20.21 -35.24 55.33
CA PRO A 69 -20.43 -36.21 56.38
C PRO A 69 -20.92 -37.56 55.82
N ALA A 70 -20.46 -38.65 56.40
CA ALA A 70 -20.85 -40.02 56.12
C ALA A 70 -21.14 -40.77 57.43
N ASP A 71 -21.64 -42.01 57.34
CA ASP A 71 -22.07 -42.77 58.51
C ASP A 71 -20.91 -43.05 59.49
N ASN A 72 -21.25 -43.28 60.77
CA ASN A 72 -20.33 -43.73 61.82
C ASN A 72 -19.14 -42.79 62.11
N GLY A 73 -19.35 -41.47 62.09
CA GLY A 73 -18.32 -40.48 62.43
C GLY A 73 -17.21 -40.36 61.37
N THR A 74 -17.59 -40.57 60.10
CA THR A 74 -16.67 -40.51 58.96
C THR A 74 -17.03 -39.37 58.02
N CYS A 75 -16.08 -38.94 57.20
CA CYS A 75 -16.28 -37.93 56.17
C CYS A 75 -15.83 -38.50 54.81
N ARG A 76 -16.69 -38.35 53.80
CA ARG A 76 -16.37 -38.61 52.40
C ARG A 76 -15.81 -37.35 51.76
N LEU A 77 -14.53 -37.41 51.38
CA LEU A 77 -13.77 -36.33 50.81
C LEU A 77 -13.64 -36.54 49.30
N PHE A 78 -13.97 -35.52 48.51
CA PHE A 78 -13.53 -35.42 47.12
C PHE A 78 -12.22 -34.64 47.09
N VAL A 79 -11.18 -35.26 46.54
CA VAL A 79 -9.81 -34.73 46.54
C VAL A 79 -9.30 -34.54 45.13
N ARG A 80 -8.44 -33.54 44.95
CA ARG A 80 -7.69 -33.28 43.72
C ARG A 80 -6.23 -33.00 44.01
N GLU A 81 -5.36 -33.32 43.05
CA GLU A 81 -3.97 -32.86 43.07
C GLU A 81 -3.90 -31.32 43.07
N LEU A 82 -2.77 -30.75 43.48
CA LEU A 82 -2.56 -29.29 43.56
C LEU A 82 -2.68 -28.62 42.19
N VAL A 83 -2.30 -29.33 41.12
CA VAL A 83 -2.54 -28.94 39.72
C VAL A 83 -4.03 -28.72 39.40
N GLY A 84 -4.96 -29.08 40.31
CA GLY A 84 -6.36 -28.69 40.31
C GLY A 84 -6.62 -27.20 40.13
N ILE A 85 -5.67 -26.33 40.56
CA ILE A 85 -5.74 -24.88 40.36
C ILE A 85 -5.79 -24.46 38.87
N PHE A 86 -5.28 -25.31 37.98
CA PHE A 86 -5.26 -25.08 36.54
C PHE A 86 -6.60 -25.34 35.84
N ASP A 87 -7.65 -25.73 36.58
CA ASP A 87 -9.03 -25.82 36.06
C ASP A 87 -9.67 -24.44 35.83
N LYS A 88 -9.10 -23.38 36.43
CA LYS A 88 -9.53 -22.00 36.22
C LYS A 88 -8.95 -21.41 34.93
N LEU A 89 -9.32 -20.18 34.58
CA LEU A 89 -8.73 -19.45 33.46
C LEU A 89 -7.30 -18.98 33.78
N TRP A 90 -6.40 -19.15 32.81
CA TRP A 90 -4.99 -18.76 32.89
C TRP A 90 -4.59 -17.95 31.65
N PRO A 91 -5.08 -16.71 31.50
CA PRO A 91 -4.74 -15.88 30.36
C PRO A 91 -3.32 -15.35 30.45
N CYS A 92 -2.57 -15.40 29.36
CA CYS A 92 -1.25 -14.80 29.25
C CYS A 92 -0.92 -14.41 27.81
N SER A 93 0.03 -13.47 27.66
CA SER A 93 0.53 -13.05 26.35
C SER A 93 1.99 -12.65 26.48
N PHE A 94 2.86 -13.35 25.77
CA PHE A 94 4.30 -13.13 25.77
C PHE A 94 4.80 -12.93 24.34
N GLN A 95 5.82 -12.08 24.21
CA GLN A 95 6.59 -11.91 22.99
C GLN A 95 7.99 -12.50 23.22
N HIS A 96 8.45 -13.31 22.27
CA HIS A 96 9.74 -13.99 22.35
C HIS A 96 9.96 -14.88 23.60
N PRO A 97 8.93 -15.56 24.18
CA PRO A 97 9.14 -16.38 25.36
C PRO A 97 9.93 -17.64 25.04
N THR A 98 10.66 -18.12 26.05
CA THR A 98 11.15 -19.50 26.16
C THR A 98 10.16 -20.33 26.98
N LEU A 99 10.22 -21.66 26.87
CA LEU A 99 9.38 -22.54 27.71
C LEU A 99 9.68 -22.31 29.19
N ARG A 100 10.96 -22.09 29.53
CA ARG A 100 11.40 -21.79 30.89
C ARG A 100 10.72 -20.55 31.46
N GLN A 101 10.68 -19.45 30.71
CA GLN A 101 10.00 -18.22 31.16
C GLN A 101 8.50 -18.45 31.41
N ILE A 102 7.85 -19.29 30.60
CA ILE A 102 6.44 -19.63 30.83
C ILE A 102 6.29 -20.49 32.08
N THR A 103 7.14 -21.51 32.29
CA THR A 103 7.06 -22.32 33.51
C THR A 103 7.39 -21.52 34.78
N ASP A 104 8.34 -20.58 34.71
CA ASP A 104 8.67 -19.67 35.81
C ASP A 104 7.47 -18.77 36.13
N TRP A 105 6.81 -18.23 35.10
CA TRP A 105 5.58 -17.44 35.26
C TRP A 105 4.44 -18.27 35.85
N ILE A 106 4.20 -19.50 35.35
CA ILE A 106 3.18 -20.39 35.93
C ILE A 106 3.50 -20.64 37.41
N SER A 107 4.79 -20.81 37.75
CA SER A 107 5.20 -21.03 39.13
C SER A 107 4.88 -19.83 40.02
N GLU A 108 5.26 -18.62 39.58
CA GLU A 108 4.99 -17.37 40.30
C GLU A 108 3.49 -17.14 40.51
N GLN A 109 2.66 -17.40 39.49
CA GLN A 109 1.22 -17.15 39.56
C GLN A 109 0.44 -18.25 40.29
N SER A 110 0.92 -19.50 40.28
CA SER A 110 0.24 -20.63 40.94
C SER A 110 0.67 -20.85 42.38
N GLY A 111 1.87 -20.44 42.75
CA GLY A 111 2.53 -20.84 43.99
C GLY A 111 3.01 -22.31 43.99
N LEU A 112 2.89 -23.03 42.87
CA LEU A 112 3.49 -24.36 42.68
C LEU A 112 4.85 -24.22 42.01
N THR A 113 5.77 -25.14 42.29
CA THR A 113 7.02 -25.20 41.52
C THR A 113 6.76 -25.92 40.20
N VAL A 114 6.79 -25.20 39.08
CA VAL A 114 6.68 -25.79 37.74
C VAL A 114 8.07 -25.82 37.11
N THR A 115 8.55 -27.03 36.84
CA THR A 115 9.92 -27.28 36.40
C THR A 115 9.95 -27.79 34.97
N THR A 116 10.97 -27.36 34.23
CA THR A 116 11.32 -27.89 32.91
C THR A 116 12.77 -28.38 32.93
N PRO A 117 13.15 -29.39 32.12
CA PRO A 117 14.50 -29.97 32.15
C PRO A 117 15.62 -28.94 32.00
N VAL A 118 16.70 -29.15 32.77
CA VAL A 118 17.93 -28.36 32.67
C VAL A 118 18.73 -28.83 31.47
N GLY A 119 19.16 -27.91 30.61
CA GLY A 119 20.03 -28.20 29.45
C GLY A 119 19.29 -28.73 28.21
N ALA A 120 17.97 -28.84 28.22
CA ALA A 120 17.20 -29.20 27.04
C ALA A 120 17.06 -28.01 26.08
N ALA A 121 17.59 -28.11 24.86
CA ALA A 121 17.64 -27.01 23.91
C ALA A 121 16.27 -26.39 23.57
N TYR A 122 15.20 -27.19 23.55
CA TYR A 122 13.84 -26.70 23.32
C TYR A 122 13.34 -25.78 24.44
N ALA A 123 13.85 -25.94 25.67
CA ALA A 123 13.35 -25.20 26.83
C ALA A 123 13.79 -23.74 26.82
N ASP A 124 14.94 -23.48 26.18
CA ASP A 124 15.61 -22.18 26.13
C ASP A 124 15.54 -21.53 24.72
N LYS A 125 14.94 -22.20 23.74
CA LYS A 125 14.70 -21.65 22.39
C LYS A 125 13.49 -20.70 22.42
N PRO A 126 13.65 -19.41 22.09
CA PRO A 126 12.52 -18.49 22.05
C PRO A 126 11.62 -18.76 20.83
N ILE A 127 10.31 -18.55 21.00
CA ILE A 127 9.31 -18.58 19.93
C ILE A 127 8.73 -17.18 19.68
N PRO A 128 8.21 -16.84 18.48
CA PRO A 128 7.77 -15.47 18.19
C PRO A 128 6.78 -14.91 19.21
N HIS A 129 5.74 -15.68 19.54
CA HIS A 129 4.69 -15.32 20.49
C HIS A 129 4.12 -16.54 21.19
N PHE A 130 3.61 -16.34 22.42
CA PHE A 130 2.73 -17.29 23.10
C PHE A 130 1.58 -16.53 23.73
N THR A 131 0.35 -16.77 23.26
CA THR A 131 -0.86 -16.14 23.78
C THR A 131 -1.89 -17.23 24.07
N HIS A 132 -2.49 -17.15 25.25
CA HIS A 132 -3.46 -18.14 25.73
C HIS A 132 -4.56 -17.44 26.53
N SER A 133 -5.80 -17.94 26.45
CA SER A 133 -6.97 -17.38 27.15
C SER A 133 -7.89 -18.45 27.76
N GLY A 134 -7.52 -19.73 27.68
CA GLY A 134 -8.28 -20.86 28.20
C GLY A 134 -7.95 -21.22 29.64
N THR A 135 -8.19 -22.49 30.01
CA THR A 135 -7.79 -23.01 31.32
C THR A 135 -6.31 -23.33 31.41
N GLY A 136 -5.75 -23.42 32.61
CA GLY A 136 -4.35 -23.81 32.80
C GLY A 136 -4.03 -25.20 32.21
N TYR A 137 -4.99 -26.12 32.20
CA TYR A 137 -4.82 -27.40 31.50
C TYR A 137 -4.65 -27.25 30.00
N GLN A 138 -5.42 -26.36 29.38
CA GLN A 138 -5.30 -26.05 27.95
C GLN A 138 -3.98 -25.34 27.66
N LEU A 139 -3.54 -24.45 28.56
CA LEU A 139 -2.24 -23.81 28.49
C LEU A 139 -1.13 -24.86 28.45
N LEU A 140 -1.07 -25.73 29.46
CA LEU A 140 -0.07 -26.79 29.55
C LEU A 140 -0.11 -27.71 28.34
N ALA A 141 -1.30 -28.16 27.91
CA ALA A 141 -1.46 -29.00 26.73
C ALA A 141 -0.90 -28.36 25.44
N SER A 142 -0.95 -27.02 25.32
CA SER A 142 -0.48 -26.31 24.14
C SER A 142 1.05 -26.13 24.08
N LEU A 143 1.76 -26.19 25.23
CA LEU A 143 3.19 -25.91 25.31
C LEU A 143 4.03 -26.87 24.47
N GLY A 144 3.68 -28.15 24.45
CA GLY A 144 4.41 -29.16 23.68
C GLY A 144 4.48 -28.81 22.19
N ARG A 145 3.35 -28.43 21.60
CA ARG A 145 3.27 -27.99 20.20
C ARG A 145 3.98 -26.66 19.99
N ALA A 146 3.74 -25.68 20.87
CA ALA A 146 4.31 -24.33 20.75
C ALA A 146 5.85 -24.32 20.75
N PHE A 147 6.47 -25.14 21.59
CA PHE A 147 7.93 -25.23 21.71
C PHE A 147 8.55 -26.43 20.97
N THR A 148 7.75 -27.13 20.15
CA THR A 148 8.20 -28.30 19.37
C THR A 148 8.85 -29.38 20.25
N VAL A 149 8.29 -29.61 21.44
CA VAL A 149 8.80 -30.60 22.40
C VAL A 149 8.36 -32.01 21.96
N THR A 150 9.33 -32.86 21.64
CA THR A 150 9.06 -34.24 21.20
C THR A 150 8.62 -35.11 22.38
N ASP A 151 7.58 -35.92 22.19
CA ASP A 151 6.95 -36.73 23.26
C ASP A 151 6.67 -35.91 24.54
N TYR A 152 6.03 -34.75 24.36
CA TYR A 152 5.68 -33.82 25.42
C TYR A 152 4.72 -34.42 26.44
N LEU A 153 4.98 -34.14 27.72
CA LEU A 153 4.09 -34.45 28.83
C LEU A 153 4.22 -33.44 29.99
N TRP A 154 3.21 -33.44 30.85
CA TRP A 154 3.20 -32.74 32.12
C TRP A 154 2.42 -33.52 33.17
N TYR A 155 2.87 -33.46 34.42
CA TYR A 155 2.20 -34.11 35.56
C TYR A 155 2.76 -33.62 36.90
N GLN A 156 1.99 -33.82 37.97
CA GLN A 156 2.43 -33.50 39.32
C GLN A 156 3.30 -34.62 39.90
N LEU A 157 4.43 -34.23 40.50
CA LEU A 157 5.34 -35.06 41.25
C LEU A 157 4.79 -35.37 42.65
N PRO A 158 5.31 -36.39 43.34
CA PRO A 158 4.88 -36.75 44.69
C PRO A 158 4.89 -35.62 45.71
N ASP A 159 5.88 -34.74 45.64
CA ASP A 159 6.06 -33.60 46.53
C ASP A 159 5.07 -32.46 46.29
N GLY A 160 4.46 -32.40 45.11
CA GLY A 160 3.54 -31.34 44.68
C GLY A 160 4.09 -30.48 43.54
N ASP A 161 5.38 -30.63 43.20
CA ASP A 161 5.99 -29.95 42.06
C ASP A 161 5.38 -30.45 40.74
N VAL A 162 5.47 -29.66 39.67
CA VAL A 162 4.91 -29.99 38.36
C VAL A 162 6.05 -30.14 37.36
N PHE A 163 6.11 -31.27 36.68
CA PHE A 163 7.04 -31.47 35.57
C PHE A 163 6.40 -31.04 34.25
N VAL A 164 7.16 -30.33 33.41
CA VAL A 164 6.76 -29.91 32.05
C VAL A 164 7.93 -30.14 31.08
N GLY A 165 7.81 -31.09 30.16
CA GLY A 165 8.87 -31.36 29.18
C GLY A 165 8.72 -32.64 28.38
N ALA A 166 9.78 -33.02 27.67
CA ALA A 166 9.84 -34.27 26.93
C ALA A 166 9.91 -35.48 27.87
N ALA A 167 9.28 -36.60 27.48
CA ALA A 167 9.24 -37.82 28.27
C ALA A 167 10.62 -38.40 28.63
N GLU A 168 11.61 -38.21 27.76
CA GLU A 168 13.00 -38.65 27.99
C GLU A 168 13.70 -37.93 29.16
N HIS A 169 13.16 -36.78 29.58
CA HIS A 169 13.66 -36.03 30.73
C HIS A 169 12.79 -36.19 31.99
N SER A 170 11.74 -37.01 31.90
CA SER A 170 10.81 -37.24 33.01
C SER A 170 11.42 -38.08 34.13
N LEU A 171 10.79 -38.08 35.30
CA LEU A 171 11.23 -38.87 36.46
C LEU A 171 11.41 -40.38 36.15
N PHE A 172 10.59 -40.90 35.21
CA PHE A 172 10.52 -42.30 34.85
C PHE A 172 11.34 -42.66 33.61
N ALA A 173 12.03 -41.70 33.00
CA ALA A 173 12.88 -41.94 31.85
C ALA A 173 13.98 -42.98 32.18
N GLY A 174 14.16 -43.94 31.28
CA GLY A 174 15.16 -45.01 31.43
C GLY A 174 14.88 -46.02 32.54
N LYS A 175 13.68 -46.01 33.15
CA LYS A 175 13.31 -46.89 34.28
C LYS A 175 12.08 -47.77 33.96
N PRO A 176 12.16 -48.64 32.93
CA PRO A 176 11.05 -49.54 32.63
C PRO A 176 10.86 -50.56 33.76
N VAL A 177 9.62 -50.95 33.98
CA VAL A 177 9.21 -51.96 34.96
C VAL A 177 8.56 -53.11 34.21
N GLU A 178 8.99 -54.33 34.52
CA GLU A 178 8.28 -55.53 34.09
C GLU A 178 7.45 -56.06 35.26
N ILE A 179 6.15 -56.20 35.01
CA ILE A 179 5.22 -56.82 35.96
C ILE A 179 4.88 -58.21 35.42
N PRO A 180 5.31 -59.29 36.11
CA PRO A 180 4.98 -60.64 35.71
C PRO A 180 3.47 -60.85 35.61
N HIS A 181 3.04 -61.63 34.63
CA HIS A 181 1.62 -61.82 34.33
C HIS A 181 0.83 -62.43 35.51
N GLU A 182 1.49 -63.21 36.37
CA GLU A 182 0.92 -63.77 37.61
C GLU A 182 0.39 -62.73 38.61
N PHE A 183 0.86 -61.47 38.54
CA PHE A 183 0.36 -60.37 39.36
C PHE A 183 -0.84 -59.64 38.73
N SER A 184 -1.24 -60.00 37.51
CA SER A 184 -2.43 -59.45 36.85
C SER A 184 -3.68 -60.13 37.36
N GLN A 185 -4.46 -59.43 38.20
CA GLN A 185 -5.72 -59.94 38.75
C GLN A 185 -6.88 -59.85 37.73
N ALA A 186 -6.83 -58.87 36.82
CA ALA A 186 -7.80 -58.72 35.73
C ALA A 186 -7.19 -57.88 34.61
N SER A 187 -7.49 -58.20 33.35
CA SER A 187 -7.14 -57.39 32.18
C SER A 187 -8.41 -57.04 31.41
N ALA A 188 -8.60 -55.75 31.10
CA ALA A 188 -9.73 -55.31 30.27
C ALA A 188 -9.20 -54.64 29.00
N GLY A 189 -9.73 -55.04 27.84
CA GLY A 189 -9.56 -54.34 26.55
C GLY A 189 -8.14 -54.33 25.96
N GLY A 190 -7.18 -55.06 26.54
CA GLY A 190 -5.79 -55.12 26.08
C GLY A 190 -4.96 -53.84 26.36
N ASN A 191 -5.53 -52.88 27.08
CA ASN A 191 -4.91 -51.59 27.39
C ASN A 191 -4.99 -51.21 28.88
N SER A 192 -5.41 -52.15 29.72
CA SER A 192 -5.48 -51.99 31.17
C SER A 192 -5.19 -53.30 31.91
N MET A 193 -4.69 -53.18 33.14
CA MET A 193 -4.38 -54.29 34.03
C MET A 193 -4.68 -53.90 35.48
N VAL A 194 -5.18 -54.84 36.29
CA VAL A 194 -5.31 -54.69 37.74
C VAL A 194 -4.19 -55.46 38.42
N VAL A 195 -3.43 -54.79 39.27
CA VAL A 195 -2.31 -55.34 40.03
C VAL A 195 -2.48 -55.00 41.51
N PRO A 196 -1.86 -55.76 42.44
CA PRO A 196 -1.71 -55.30 43.81
C PRO A 196 -1.04 -53.92 43.85
N MET A 197 -1.34 -53.13 44.87
CA MET A 197 -0.77 -51.80 45.07
C MET A 197 0.76 -51.80 44.94
N ILE A 198 1.32 -51.07 43.96
CA ILE A 198 2.77 -50.88 43.81
C ILE A 198 3.09 -49.41 44.05
N GLN A 199 3.73 -49.10 45.16
CA GLN A 199 3.91 -47.73 45.66
C GLN A 199 4.70 -46.79 44.74
N SER A 200 5.48 -47.34 43.80
CA SER A 200 6.24 -46.58 42.80
C SER A 200 5.48 -46.34 41.49
N LEU A 201 4.36 -47.04 41.24
CA LEU A 201 3.61 -46.88 39.99
C LEU A 201 2.85 -45.56 39.95
N ARG A 202 3.08 -44.83 38.86
CA ARG A 202 2.46 -43.55 38.55
C ARG A 202 2.29 -43.40 37.04
N PRO A 203 1.39 -42.50 36.58
CA PRO A 203 1.33 -42.12 35.17
C PRO A 203 2.70 -41.62 34.69
N GLY A 204 3.07 -41.98 33.46
CA GLY A 204 4.39 -41.72 32.89
C GLY A 204 5.38 -42.89 33.00
N ALA A 205 5.18 -43.82 33.94
CA ALA A 205 6.02 -45.01 34.05
C ALA A 205 5.87 -45.95 32.84
N GLU A 206 6.97 -46.54 32.39
CA GLU A 206 6.97 -47.59 31.36
C GLU A 206 6.78 -48.96 32.03
N VAL A 207 5.67 -49.62 31.73
CA VAL A 207 5.32 -50.94 32.28
C VAL A 207 5.06 -51.92 31.14
N ASN A 208 5.77 -53.05 31.13
CA ASN A 208 5.65 -54.07 30.08
C ASN A 208 5.76 -53.47 28.65
N GLY A 209 6.63 -52.46 28.50
CA GLY A 209 6.89 -51.75 27.25
C GLY A 209 5.84 -50.72 26.83
N GLN A 210 4.86 -50.40 27.69
CA GLN A 210 3.81 -49.40 27.49
C GLN A 210 3.86 -48.32 28.57
N ARG A 211 3.72 -47.04 28.18
CA ARG A 211 3.63 -45.93 29.12
C ARG A 211 2.24 -45.85 29.73
N LEU A 212 2.19 -45.81 31.05
CA LEU A 212 0.94 -45.62 31.78
C LEU A 212 0.42 -44.19 31.58
N ASN A 213 -0.84 -44.08 31.18
CA ASN A 213 -1.58 -42.82 31.14
C ASN A 213 -2.38 -42.58 32.42
N GLN A 214 -2.75 -43.65 33.12
CA GLN A 214 -3.60 -43.58 34.30
C GLN A 214 -3.21 -44.67 35.29
N VAL A 215 -3.19 -44.33 36.58
CA VAL A 215 -3.03 -45.27 37.69
C VAL A 215 -4.11 -44.97 38.72
N ARG A 216 -5.05 -45.89 38.91
CA ARG A 216 -6.14 -45.78 39.88
C ARG A 216 -5.89 -46.70 41.06
N LEU A 217 -5.62 -46.13 42.22
CA LEU A 217 -5.60 -46.83 43.49
C LEU A 217 -7.03 -47.02 43.99
N ASN A 218 -7.44 -48.28 44.15
CA ASN A 218 -8.69 -48.66 44.78
C ASN A 218 -8.37 -49.57 45.97
N ASN A 219 -8.31 -48.97 47.16
CA ASN A 219 -7.88 -49.63 48.38
C ASN A 219 -6.53 -50.34 48.26
N ASP A 220 -6.52 -51.65 48.10
CA ASP A 220 -5.30 -52.48 48.09
C ASP A 220 -4.84 -52.85 46.67
N ASP A 221 -5.64 -52.49 45.65
CA ASP A 221 -5.39 -52.78 44.25
C ASP A 221 -5.16 -51.50 43.44
N MET A 222 -4.40 -51.62 42.35
CA MET A 222 -4.20 -50.57 41.36
C MET A 222 -4.68 -51.03 39.99
N ALA A 223 -5.58 -50.26 39.38
CA ALA A 223 -5.92 -50.39 37.97
C ALA A 223 -5.02 -49.43 37.16
N ILE A 224 -4.18 -50.00 36.30
CA ILE A 224 -3.28 -49.24 35.42
C ILE A 224 -3.79 -49.27 33.98
N THR A 225 -3.72 -48.15 33.29
CA THR A 225 -4.19 -47.99 31.91
C THR A 225 -3.11 -47.33 31.06
N TRP A 226 -2.93 -47.80 29.82
CA TRP A 226 -2.02 -47.21 28.84
C TRP A 226 -2.69 -47.01 27.48
N GLN A 227 -2.05 -46.25 26.60
CA GLN A 227 -2.43 -46.14 25.20
C GLN A 227 -1.22 -46.48 24.33
N PRO A 228 -1.34 -47.42 23.37
CA PRO A 228 -0.27 -47.69 22.42
C PRO A 228 0.15 -46.43 21.68
N ARG A 229 1.46 -46.18 21.62
CA ARG A 229 2.04 -44.96 21.04
C ARG A 229 3.27 -45.25 20.19
N ASN A 230 3.57 -44.35 19.27
CA ASN A 230 4.86 -44.32 18.60
C ASN A 230 5.91 -43.83 19.61
N LYS A 231 6.89 -44.69 19.92
CA LYS A 231 7.92 -44.41 20.93
C LYS A 231 8.87 -43.27 20.55
N ALA A 232 8.96 -42.92 19.26
CA ALA A 232 9.85 -41.86 18.78
C ALA A 232 9.29 -40.45 19.03
N ASN A 233 7.96 -40.28 19.01
CA ASN A 233 7.34 -38.96 19.11
C ASN A 233 6.18 -38.86 20.11
N GLY A 234 5.84 -39.95 20.79
CA GLY A 234 4.77 -40.00 21.79
C GLY A 234 3.35 -40.07 21.24
N GLN A 235 3.17 -39.97 19.93
CA GLN A 235 1.85 -39.90 19.31
C GLN A 235 1.10 -41.23 19.45
N PRO A 236 -0.19 -41.22 19.80
CA PRO A 236 -0.99 -42.44 19.85
C PRO A 236 -0.97 -43.19 18.50
N LEU A 237 -0.75 -44.51 18.52
CA LEU A 237 -0.83 -45.35 17.31
C LEU A 237 -2.26 -45.46 16.76
N GLN A 238 -3.23 -45.16 17.62
CA GLN A 238 -4.63 -45.26 17.31
C GLN A 238 -5.37 -44.05 17.85
N LYS A 239 -6.20 -43.45 16.99
CA LYS A 239 -7.16 -42.42 17.38
C LYS A 239 -8.12 -42.98 18.43
N SER A 240 -8.49 -42.15 19.41
CA SER A 240 -9.45 -42.53 20.44
C SER A 240 -10.83 -42.83 19.83
N PRO A 241 -11.68 -43.64 20.47
CA PRO A 241 -13.03 -43.91 19.96
C PRO A 241 -13.83 -42.64 19.74
N ILE A 242 -13.73 -41.66 20.65
CA ILE A 242 -14.41 -40.38 20.53
C ILE A 242 -13.89 -39.57 19.34
N GLN A 243 -12.57 -39.53 19.12
CA GLN A 243 -12.00 -38.85 17.97
C GLN A 243 -12.49 -39.46 16.66
N ARG A 244 -12.54 -40.80 16.55
CA ARG A 244 -13.06 -41.47 15.35
C ARG A 244 -14.54 -41.15 15.12
N GLN A 245 -15.36 -41.13 16.16
CA GLN A 245 -16.77 -40.76 16.05
C GLN A 245 -16.93 -39.30 15.58
N ILE A 246 -16.15 -38.37 16.13
CA ILE A 246 -16.16 -36.96 15.73
C ILE A 246 -15.72 -36.81 14.28
N GLU A 247 -14.59 -37.41 13.89
CA GLU A 247 -14.08 -37.31 12.52
C GLU A 247 -15.01 -37.96 11.48
N ASN A 248 -15.74 -39.00 11.86
CA ASN A 248 -16.76 -39.61 11.01
C ASN A 248 -17.99 -38.71 10.86
N ALA A 249 -18.41 -38.05 11.94
CA ALA A 249 -19.55 -37.12 11.93
C ALA A 249 -19.20 -35.80 11.23
N PHE A 250 -17.94 -35.37 11.33
CA PHE A 250 -17.41 -34.08 10.88
C PHE A 250 -16.07 -34.26 10.14
N PRO A 251 -16.09 -34.72 8.88
CA PRO A 251 -14.88 -34.99 8.09
C PRO A 251 -13.97 -33.76 7.89
N GLU A 252 -14.54 -32.55 7.94
CA GLU A 252 -13.82 -31.28 7.88
C GLU A 252 -12.94 -31.04 9.12
N LEU A 253 -13.30 -31.61 10.27
CA LEU A 253 -12.45 -31.61 11.46
C LEU A 253 -11.26 -32.55 11.26
N ALA A 254 -11.49 -33.73 10.66
CA ALA A 254 -10.43 -34.69 10.34
C ALA A 254 -9.40 -34.12 9.37
N SER A 255 -9.86 -33.31 8.41
CA SER A 255 -9.03 -32.65 7.39
C SER A 255 -8.49 -31.28 7.82
N GLY A 256 -8.87 -30.78 9.01
CA GLY A 256 -8.45 -29.47 9.53
C GLY A 256 -8.92 -28.28 8.68
N LEU A 257 -10.04 -28.39 7.96
CA LEU A 257 -10.53 -27.34 7.03
C LEU A 257 -11.21 -26.17 7.74
N HIS A 258 -11.57 -26.39 9.01
CA HIS A 258 -12.10 -25.37 9.92
C HIS A 258 -11.00 -24.42 10.44
N LEU A 259 -9.73 -24.80 10.31
CA LEU A 259 -8.59 -23.97 10.69
C LEU A 259 -8.05 -23.22 9.47
N PRO A 260 -7.56 -21.98 9.65
CA PRO A 260 -6.75 -21.32 8.63
C PRO A 260 -5.56 -22.19 8.24
N LYS A 261 -5.29 -22.31 6.94
CA LYS A 261 -4.09 -23.00 6.43
C LYS A 261 -3.23 -22.00 5.67
N PHE A 262 -1.92 -22.06 5.87
CA PHE A 262 -1.00 -21.31 5.04
C PHE A 262 -0.67 -22.08 3.76
N ALA A 263 -0.47 -21.33 2.67
CA ALA A 263 -0.02 -21.85 1.40
C ALA A 263 0.94 -20.86 0.74
N ARG A 264 1.77 -21.35 -0.16
CA ARG A 264 2.64 -20.54 -1.00
C ARG A 264 2.09 -20.47 -2.42
N VAL A 265 2.08 -19.27 -2.99
CA VAL A 265 1.73 -19.06 -4.41
C VAL A 265 2.78 -19.69 -5.30
N GLU A 266 2.37 -20.55 -6.22
CA GLU A 266 3.24 -21.14 -7.25
C GLU A 266 3.20 -20.31 -8.54
N ALA A 267 2.00 -19.96 -9.02
CA ALA A 267 1.80 -19.09 -10.18
C ALA A 267 0.37 -18.53 -10.26
N PRO A 268 0.13 -17.42 -10.99
CA PRO A 268 -1.19 -17.08 -11.50
C PRO A 268 -1.72 -18.19 -12.40
N SER A 269 -2.99 -18.57 -12.26
CA SER A 269 -3.57 -19.68 -13.03
C SER A 269 -3.81 -19.31 -14.50
N GLU A 270 -4.25 -18.08 -14.77
CA GLU A 270 -4.42 -17.52 -16.13
C GLU A 270 -4.51 -15.99 -16.10
N ASP A 271 -4.33 -15.35 -17.26
CA ASP A 271 -4.59 -13.92 -17.44
C ASP A 271 -6.09 -13.61 -17.46
N VAL A 272 -6.47 -12.42 -16.97
CA VAL A 272 -7.86 -11.93 -17.01
C VAL A 272 -8.01 -10.87 -18.09
N SER A 273 -9.02 -11.03 -18.96
CA SER A 273 -9.36 -10.09 -20.03
C SER A 273 -10.75 -9.47 -19.84
N ARG A 274 -11.00 -8.31 -20.46
CA ARG A 274 -12.31 -7.64 -20.41
C ARG A 274 -13.44 -8.58 -20.85
N GLY A 275 -14.57 -8.52 -20.16
CA GLY A 275 -15.75 -9.37 -20.43
C GLY A 275 -15.64 -10.80 -19.92
N ASN A 276 -14.50 -11.19 -19.32
CA ASN A 276 -14.40 -12.45 -18.60
C ASN A 276 -15.32 -12.46 -17.37
N ILE A 277 -16.05 -13.55 -17.19
CA ILE A 277 -16.85 -13.82 -16.00
C ILE A 277 -16.03 -14.74 -15.09
N ALA A 278 -15.96 -14.38 -13.81
CA ALA A 278 -15.44 -15.24 -12.75
C ALA A 278 -16.60 -16.04 -12.16
N ASP A 279 -16.55 -17.36 -12.31
CA ASP A 279 -17.55 -18.29 -11.77
C ASP A 279 -16.88 -19.45 -11.01
N PRO A 280 -17.62 -20.26 -10.24
CA PRO A 280 -17.03 -21.36 -9.47
C PRO A 280 -16.31 -22.42 -10.32
N PHE A 281 -16.64 -22.57 -11.60
CA PHE A 281 -15.99 -23.50 -12.51
C PHE A 281 -14.69 -22.91 -13.09
N ARG A 282 -14.66 -21.61 -13.35
CA ARG A 282 -13.47 -20.89 -13.82
C ARG A 282 -13.37 -19.51 -13.16
N PRO A 283 -12.69 -19.41 -12.00
CA PRO A 283 -12.56 -18.14 -11.28
C PRO A 283 -11.73 -17.09 -12.01
N ARG A 284 -10.78 -17.52 -12.85
CA ARG A 284 -9.79 -16.72 -13.63
C ARG A 284 -8.84 -15.88 -12.79
N TYR A 285 -9.37 -15.01 -11.94
CA TYR A 285 -8.58 -14.28 -10.94
C TYR A 285 -8.26 -15.21 -9.76
N ALA A 286 -7.30 -16.09 -10.02
CA ALA A 286 -6.92 -17.21 -9.15
C ALA A 286 -5.44 -17.54 -9.29
N VAL A 287 -4.93 -18.29 -8.32
CA VAL A 287 -3.55 -18.75 -8.25
C VAL A 287 -3.49 -20.25 -7.94
N ASP A 288 -2.40 -20.87 -8.37
CA ASP A 288 -2.05 -22.21 -7.97
C ASP A 288 -1.26 -22.16 -6.65
N LEU A 289 -1.58 -23.03 -5.71
CA LEU A 289 -1.07 -22.97 -4.33
C LEU A 289 -0.45 -24.29 -3.87
N GLN A 290 0.71 -24.21 -3.21
CA GLN A 290 1.28 -25.30 -2.43
C GLN A 290 0.91 -25.11 -0.96
N LEU A 291 0.05 -25.98 -0.39
CA LEU A 291 -0.22 -25.94 1.06
C LEU A 291 1.05 -26.19 1.87
N LEU A 292 1.16 -25.51 3.01
CA LEU A 292 2.26 -25.64 3.96
C LEU A 292 1.79 -26.36 5.24
N ASP A 293 2.72 -27.05 5.89
CA ASP A 293 2.54 -27.63 7.23
C ASP A 293 2.76 -26.58 8.33
N GLU A 294 2.68 -27.03 9.59
CA GLU A 294 2.82 -26.16 10.77
C GLU A 294 4.22 -25.55 10.91
N ASP A 295 5.23 -26.13 10.25
CA ASP A 295 6.62 -25.64 10.24
C ASP A 295 6.91 -24.77 9.01
N GLY A 296 5.90 -24.47 8.18
CA GLY A 296 6.04 -23.69 6.96
C GLY A 296 6.69 -24.45 5.78
N LYS A 297 6.83 -25.78 5.88
CA LYS A 297 7.33 -26.63 4.79
C LYS A 297 6.16 -27.10 3.91
N PRO A 298 6.41 -27.57 2.67
CA PRO A 298 5.35 -28.15 1.85
C PRO A 298 4.64 -29.29 2.60
N ALA A 299 3.32 -29.17 2.74
CA ALA A 299 2.51 -30.18 3.43
C ALA A 299 2.66 -31.53 2.72
N ALA A 300 3.14 -32.54 3.46
CA ALA A 300 3.35 -33.87 2.92
C ALA A 300 2.05 -34.45 2.33
N ASN A 301 2.18 -35.21 1.24
CA ASN A 301 1.05 -35.87 0.55
C ASN A 301 -0.06 -34.92 0.07
N THR A 302 0.23 -33.62 -0.08
CA THR A 302 -0.75 -32.64 -0.57
C THR A 302 -0.32 -32.15 -1.95
N PRO A 303 -1.17 -32.32 -3.00
CA PRO A 303 -0.86 -31.82 -4.33
C PRO A 303 -0.96 -30.29 -4.38
N VAL A 304 -0.50 -29.70 -5.48
CA VAL A 304 -0.77 -28.29 -5.79
C VAL A 304 -2.28 -28.10 -5.98
N TYR A 305 -2.82 -27.06 -5.36
CA TYR A 305 -4.22 -26.68 -5.50
C TYR A 305 -4.32 -25.72 -6.67
N SER A 306 -4.98 -26.12 -7.74
CA SER A 306 -5.12 -25.30 -8.94
C SER A 306 -6.28 -24.31 -8.82
N ALA A 307 -6.10 -23.13 -9.44
CA ALA A 307 -7.16 -22.13 -9.62
C ALA A 307 -7.89 -21.75 -8.34
N VAL A 308 -7.15 -21.56 -7.24
CA VAL A 308 -7.71 -21.07 -5.98
C VAL A 308 -8.00 -19.57 -6.10
N PRO A 309 -9.26 -19.12 -5.96
CA PRO A 309 -9.64 -17.72 -6.13
C PRO A 309 -8.88 -16.77 -5.21
N LEU A 310 -8.46 -15.63 -5.74
CA LEU A 310 -7.85 -14.53 -4.98
C LEU A 310 -8.92 -13.60 -4.38
N PRO A 311 -8.66 -12.98 -3.21
CA PRO A 311 -9.56 -12.00 -2.65
C PRO A 311 -9.54 -10.70 -3.47
N VAL A 312 -10.69 -10.04 -3.56
CA VAL A 312 -10.84 -8.72 -4.19
C VAL A 312 -11.35 -7.74 -3.13
N PRO A 313 -10.53 -6.77 -2.66
CA PRO A 313 -10.92 -5.84 -1.59
C PRO A 313 -12.19 -5.02 -1.88
N MET A 314 -12.40 -4.65 -3.15
CA MET A 314 -13.62 -3.99 -3.64
C MET A 314 -14.11 -4.76 -4.86
N ALA A 315 -15.27 -5.42 -4.79
CA ALA A 315 -15.75 -6.29 -5.87
C ALA A 315 -16.97 -5.70 -6.60
N GLY A 316 -17.01 -5.86 -7.92
CA GLY A 316 -18.18 -5.55 -8.76
C GLY A 316 -17.94 -5.92 -10.23
N SER A 317 -18.95 -5.74 -11.06
CA SER A 317 -18.82 -6.00 -12.51
C SER A 317 -17.88 -4.96 -13.13
N GLU A 318 -16.77 -5.43 -13.73
CA GLU A 318 -15.71 -4.58 -14.27
C GLU A 318 -15.15 -3.56 -13.26
N SER A 319 -15.17 -3.86 -11.95
CA SER A 319 -14.68 -2.94 -10.91
C SER A 319 -13.94 -3.65 -9.77
N GLY A 320 -12.93 -2.98 -9.21
CA GLY A 320 -12.19 -3.44 -8.04
C GLY A 320 -10.70 -3.13 -8.01
N MET A 321 -10.01 -3.62 -6.97
CA MET A 321 -8.55 -3.60 -6.86
C MET A 321 -8.01 -5.01 -7.12
N PHE A 322 -7.33 -5.18 -8.25
CA PHE A 322 -6.79 -6.47 -8.68
C PHE A 322 -5.26 -6.40 -8.75
N GLN A 323 -4.60 -7.36 -8.11
CA GLN A 323 -3.17 -7.53 -8.15
C GLN A 323 -2.84 -9.01 -7.89
N PHE A 324 -2.26 -9.67 -8.89
CA PHE A 324 -1.73 -11.02 -8.68
C PHE A 324 -0.52 -10.95 -7.74
N PRO A 325 -0.49 -11.74 -6.67
CA PRO A 325 0.72 -11.90 -5.87
C PRO A 325 1.80 -12.63 -6.69
N PRO A 326 3.08 -12.26 -6.54
CA PRO A 326 4.15 -12.97 -7.22
C PRO A 326 4.31 -14.41 -6.69
N PRO A 327 4.89 -15.33 -7.49
CA PRO A 327 5.31 -16.64 -7.01
C PRO A 327 6.17 -16.54 -5.74
N GLY A 328 5.93 -17.43 -4.79
CA GLY A 328 6.60 -17.45 -3.49
C GLY A 328 5.86 -16.68 -2.38
N THR A 329 4.87 -15.85 -2.71
CA THR A 329 4.07 -15.12 -1.70
C THR A 329 3.29 -16.08 -0.81
N LEU A 330 3.30 -15.83 0.49
CA LEU A 330 2.54 -16.58 1.48
C LEU A 330 1.08 -16.08 1.52
N VAL A 331 0.13 -17.00 1.57
CA VAL A 331 -1.31 -16.70 1.61
C VAL A 331 -2.02 -17.55 2.66
N GLU A 332 -3.08 -17.02 3.23
CA GLU A 332 -4.02 -17.77 4.06
C GLU A 332 -5.14 -18.34 3.18
N VAL A 333 -5.38 -19.65 3.29
CA VAL A 333 -6.40 -20.39 2.56
C VAL A 333 -7.54 -20.76 3.50
N GLY A 334 -8.75 -20.40 3.10
CA GLY A 334 -10.00 -20.84 3.70
C GLY A 334 -10.73 -21.85 2.84
N PHE A 335 -11.66 -22.58 3.45
CA PHE A 335 -12.57 -23.51 2.76
C PHE A 335 -14.00 -23.09 3.07
N ALA A 336 -14.74 -22.65 2.04
CA ALA A 336 -16.09 -22.17 2.24
C ALA A 336 -16.96 -23.32 2.79
N GLU A 337 -17.63 -23.08 3.92
CA GLU A 337 -18.47 -24.09 4.59
C GLU A 337 -17.69 -25.37 5.00
N GLY A 338 -16.36 -25.29 5.15
CA GLY A 338 -15.51 -26.46 5.44
C GLY A 338 -15.40 -27.46 4.28
N ARG A 339 -15.78 -27.06 3.06
CA ARG A 339 -15.79 -27.93 1.89
C ARG A 339 -14.44 -27.99 1.17
N GLN A 340 -13.96 -29.20 0.89
CA GLN A 340 -12.70 -29.44 0.18
C GLN A 340 -12.70 -28.89 -1.26
N ASP A 341 -13.87 -28.86 -1.92
CA ASP A 341 -14.02 -28.38 -3.30
C ASP A 341 -14.16 -26.86 -3.44
N LYS A 342 -14.14 -26.12 -2.31
CA LYS A 342 -14.29 -24.65 -2.30
C LYS A 342 -13.14 -23.96 -1.56
N PRO A 343 -11.87 -24.19 -1.92
CA PRO A 343 -10.77 -23.40 -1.38
C PRO A 343 -10.83 -21.96 -1.92
N PHE A 344 -10.41 -20.99 -1.13
CA PHE A 344 -10.20 -19.62 -1.56
C PHE A 344 -9.10 -18.97 -0.73
N VAL A 345 -8.37 -18.02 -1.33
CA VAL A 345 -7.42 -17.20 -0.58
C VAL A 345 -8.20 -16.16 0.22
N ARG A 346 -8.03 -16.17 1.54
CA ARG A 346 -8.67 -15.22 2.45
C ARG A 346 -7.85 -13.94 2.59
N GLN A 347 -6.52 -14.08 2.66
CA GLN A 347 -5.60 -12.97 2.82
C GLN A 347 -4.23 -13.28 2.20
N ILE A 348 -3.56 -12.24 1.72
CA ILE A 348 -2.17 -12.27 1.25
C ILE A 348 -1.28 -11.76 2.38
N MET A 349 -0.23 -12.49 2.73
CA MET A 349 0.66 -12.18 3.85
C MET A 349 1.83 -11.31 3.39
N ALA A 350 2.21 -10.35 4.24
CA ALA A 350 3.39 -9.51 4.01
C ALA A 350 4.70 -10.20 4.41
N GLU A 351 4.63 -11.31 5.15
CA GLU A 351 5.78 -12.08 5.60
C GLU A 351 6.63 -12.54 4.41
N GLY A 352 7.95 -12.43 4.55
CA GLY A 352 8.92 -12.78 3.49
C GLY A 352 9.13 -11.68 2.44
N HIS A 353 8.40 -10.57 2.49
CA HIS A 353 8.55 -9.44 1.56
C HIS A 353 9.25 -8.23 2.20
N ASN A 354 9.99 -7.47 1.37
CA ASN A 354 10.47 -6.14 1.75
C ASN A 354 9.29 -5.17 1.75
N LEU A 355 9.09 -4.48 2.88
CA LEU A 355 7.99 -3.53 3.02
C LEU A 355 8.37 -2.15 2.46
N PRO A 356 7.43 -1.43 1.82
CA PRO A 356 7.65 -0.03 1.47
C PRO A 356 7.71 0.83 2.74
N ALA A 357 8.38 1.98 2.66
CA ALA A 357 8.34 2.97 3.74
C ALA A 357 6.94 3.58 3.83
N VAL A 358 6.20 3.25 4.88
CA VAL A 358 4.86 3.78 5.18
C VAL A 358 4.73 4.04 6.68
N LYS A 359 4.22 5.22 7.05
CA LYS A 359 4.02 5.62 8.45
C LYS A 359 2.57 5.36 8.89
N PRO A 360 2.32 5.18 10.20
CA PRO A 360 0.96 5.19 10.73
C PRO A 360 0.21 6.46 10.29
N GLY A 361 -0.98 6.29 9.72
CA GLY A 361 -1.82 7.38 9.20
C GLY A 361 -1.65 7.67 7.70
N GLU A 362 -0.64 7.13 7.03
CA GLU A 362 -0.47 7.26 5.57
C GLU A 362 -1.30 6.21 4.82
N GLN A 363 -1.65 6.52 3.57
CA GLN A 363 -2.17 5.53 2.62
C GLN A 363 -1.19 5.39 1.47
N LEU A 364 -0.84 4.14 1.11
CA LEU A 364 0.12 3.85 0.07
C LEU A 364 -0.33 2.69 -0.80
N GLN A 365 -0.52 2.97 -2.08
CA GLN A 365 -0.61 1.94 -3.12
C GLN A 365 0.69 1.99 -3.94
N GLN A 366 1.50 0.94 -3.84
CA GLN A 366 2.83 0.90 -4.46
C GLN A 366 3.04 -0.43 -5.21
N GLN A 367 3.40 -0.33 -6.49
CA GLN A 367 3.78 -1.51 -7.29
C GLN A 367 5.24 -1.89 -7.02
N ARG A 368 6.11 -0.88 -7.00
CA ARG A 368 7.55 -0.98 -6.68
C ARG A 368 8.06 0.38 -6.23
N ASP A 369 9.28 0.43 -5.73
CA ASP A 369 9.92 1.71 -5.40
C ASP A 369 9.93 2.65 -6.62
N GLY A 370 9.54 3.91 -6.40
CA GLY A 370 9.35 4.92 -7.43
C GLY A 370 8.07 4.84 -8.27
N VAL A 371 7.16 3.90 -8.01
CA VAL A 371 5.86 3.78 -8.71
C VAL A 371 4.72 3.63 -7.70
N SER A 372 4.06 4.73 -7.37
CA SER A 372 3.09 4.78 -6.28
C SER A 372 2.02 5.87 -6.41
N GLN A 373 0.94 5.67 -5.67
CA GLN A 373 0.03 6.71 -5.21
C GLN A 373 0.07 6.75 -3.68
N ARG A 374 0.31 7.92 -3.12
CA ARG A 374 0.49 8.12 -1.68
C ARG A 374 -0.37 9.27 -1.18
N VAL A 375 -0.97 9.08 -0.02
CA VAL A 375 -1.56 10.14 0.79
C VAL A 375 -0.74 10.25 2.08
N THR A 376 -0.14 11.42 2.30
CA THR A 376 0.69 11.68 3.49
C THR A 376 -0.19 11.88 4.73
N VAL A 377 0.42 11.90 5.92
CA VAL A 377 -0.28 12.23 7.18
C VAL A 377 -0.94 13.62 7.12
N ALA A 378 -0.33 14.58 6.41
CA ALA A 378 -0.87 15.93 6.23
C ALA A 378 -2.02 15.98 5.20
N GLY A 379 -2.25 14.88 4.45
CA GLY A 379 -3.25 14.80 3.40
C GLY A 379 -2.73 15.16 2.01
N ASP A 380 -1.40 15.29 1.83
CA ASP A 380 -0.82 15.56 0.51
C ASP A 380 -0.98 14.34 -0.40
N TRP A 381 -1.40 14.57 -1.64
CA TRP A 381 -1.48 13.55 -2.66
C TRP A 381 -0.23 13.55 -3.53
N GLU A 382 0.48 12.42 -3.55
CA GLU A 382 1.67 12.22 -4.38
C GLU A 382 1.41 11.10 -5.39
N ARG A 383 1.63 11.40 -6.67
CA ARG A 383 1.56 10.44 -7.77
C ARG A 383 2.91 10.38 -8.47
N GLN A 384 3.57 9.23 -8.42
CA GLN A 384 4.92 9.05 -8.95
C GLN A 384 5.00 7.85 -9.91
N THR A 385 5.68 8.05 -11.04
CA THR A 385 6.08 6.98 -11.96
C THR A 385 7.29 7.43 -12.77
N ASP A 386 8.11 6.48 -13.19
CA ASP A 386 9.19 6.64 -14.17
C ASP A 386 8.75 6.29 -15.59
N GLN A 387 7.47 6.01 -15.81
CA GLN A 387 6.86 5.69 -17.10
C GLN A 387 5.81 6.75 -17.48
N THR A 388 4.82 6.36 -18.29
CA THR A 388 3.80 7.27 -18.82
C THR A 388 2.57 7.33 -17.92
N ILE A 389 2.11 8.55 -17.62
CA ILE A 389 0.75 8.82 -17.13
C ILE A 389 -0.15 9.13 -18.34
N ARG A 390 -1.26 8.39 -18.49
CA ARG A 390 -2.33 8.69 -19.46
C ARG A 390 -3.61 9.02 -18.72
N GLU A 391 -4.27 10.09 -19.13
CA GLU A 391 -5.52 10.56 -18.53
C GLU A 391 -6.51 10.83 -19.66
N ASN A 392 -7.66 10.16 -19.64
CA ASN A 392 -8.75 10.35 -20.58
C ASN A 392 -10.02 10.66 -19.79
N SER A 393 -10.62 11.82 -20.01
CA SER A 393 -11.83 12.25 -19.30
C SER A 393 -12.75 13.04 -20.22
N MET A 394 -14.05 13.04 -19.89
CA MET A 394 -15.04 13.86 -20.60
C MET A 394 -14.91 15.34 -20.21
N ILE A 395 -14.66 15.61 -18.92
CA ILE A 395 -14.45 16.95 -18.36
C ILE A 395 -13.22 16.87 -17.44
N ARG A 396 -12.36 17.88 -17.47
CA ARG A 396 -11.27 18.06 -16.52
C ARG A 396 -11.34 19.48 -15.97
N GLU A 397 -11.66 19.61 -14.69
CA GLU A 397 -11.65 20.88 -13.96
C GLU A 397 -10.50 20.87 -12.96
N VAL A 398 -9.75 21.97 -12.90
CA VAL A 398 -8.61 22.12 -11.99
C VAL A 398 -8.76 23.48 -11.31
N THR A 399 -8.96 23.46 -9.99
CA THR A 399 -9.06 24.66 -9.15
C THR A 399 -7.95 24.56 -8.10
N THR A 400 -7.03 25.53 -8.10
CA THR A 400 -5.89 25.58 -7.18
C THR A 400 -5.44 27.02 -7.00
N ASP A 401 -4.82 27.32 -5.86
CA ASP A 401 -4.28 28.66 -5.57
C ASP A 401 -2.96 28.91 -6.31
N GLU A 402 -2.13 27.87 -6.45
CA GLU A 402 -0.85 27.91 -7.16
C GLU A 402 -0.67 26.66 -8.02
N GLU A 403 -0.28 26.85 -9.29
CA GLU A 403 0.06 25.76 -10.21
C GLU A 403 1.45 25.98 -10.81
N ILE A 404 2.36 25.01 -10.62
CA ILE A 404 3.70 25.01 -11.19
C ILE A 404 3.86 23.82 -12.12
N ARG A 405 4.27 24.06 -13.37
CA ARG A 405 4.60 23.01 -14.34
C ARG A 405 6.03 23.16 -14.84
N LYS A 406 6.85 22.12 -14.65
CA LYS A 406 8.19 22.00 -15.24
C LYS A 406 8.16 20.89 -16.28
N VAL A 407 8.25 21.26 -17.55
CA VAL A 407 8.13 20.35 -18.68
C VAL A 407 9.25 20.62 -19.68
N VAL A 408 9.78 19.56 -20.29
CA VAL A 408 10.81 19.69 -21.35
C VAL A 408 10.16 19.98 -22.69
N VAL A 409 9.08 19.26 -23.01
CA VAL A 409 8.27 19.47 -24.23
C VAL A 409 6.80 19.50 -23.83
N ARG A 410 6.04 20.43 -24.40
CA ARG A 410 4.58 20.50 -24.30
C ARG A 410 3.98 20.68 -25.69
N GLU A 411 3.13 19.75 -26.07
CA GLU A 411 2.27 19.87 -27.25
C GLU A 411 0.83 20.04 -26.77
N THR A 412 0.05 20.90 -27.42
CA THR A 412 -1.35 21.12 -27.08
C THR A 412 -2.12 21.36 -28.37
N THR A 413 -3.10 20.49 -28.64
CA THR A 413 -4.04 20.64 -29.76
C THR A 413 -5.42 20.92 -29.18
N VAL A 414 -5.97 22.08 -29.51
CA VAL A 414 -7.35 22.45 -29.14
C VAL A 414 -8.16 22.49 -30.43
N GLN A 415 -9.13 21.59 -30.56
CA GLN A 415 -9.92 21.45 -31.80
C GLN A 415 -11.00 22.51 -31.96
N ALA A 416 -11.36 23.18 -30.86
CA ALA A 416 -12.38 24.22 -30.84
C ALA A 416 -11.79 25.49 -30.19
N THR A 417 -12.44 26.01 -29.16
CA THR A 417 -12.05 27.28 -28.52
C THR A 417 -11.01 27.06 -27.43
N ASP A 418 -9.89 27.79 -27.52
CA ASP A 418 -8.98 28.03 -26.39
C ASP A 418 -9.22 29.45 -25.85
N LYS A 419 -9.52 29.57 -24.55
CA LYS A 419 -9.74 30.86 -23.88
C LYS A 419 -8.85 30.94 -22.66
N THR A 420 -7.89 31.87 -22.73
CA THR A 420 -7.05 32.23 -21.59
C THR A 420 -7.44 33.62 -21.07
N THR A 421 -7.79 33.71 -19.79
CA THR A 421 -8.04 34.97 -19.10
C THR A 421 -7.02 35.12 -17.99
N VAL A 422 -6.17 36.15 -18.05
CA VAL A 422 -5.22 36.49 -16.99
C VAL A 422 -5.59 37.87 -16.45
N LEU A 423 -5.97 37.94 -15.18
CA LEU A 423 -6.33 39.22 -14.53
C LEU A 423 -5.10 40.05 -14.16
N GLY A 424 -4.00 39.37 -13.86
CA GLY A 424 -2.69 39.98 -13.65
C GLY A 424 -1.89 40.09 -14.95
N THR A 425 -0.57 40.06 -14.83
CA THR A 425 0.35 40.12 -15.97
C THR A 425 0.53 38.73 -16.61
N ALA A 426 0.40 38.66 -17.93
CA ALA A 426 0.83 37.51 -18.72
C ALA A 426 2.16 37.80 -19.41
N THR A 427 3.20 36.99 -19.14
CA THR A 427 4.54 37.15 -19.72
C THR A 427 4.90 35.91 -20.54
N LEU A 428 5.32 36.10 -21.79
CA LEU A 428 5.86 35.05 -22.65
C LEU A 428 7.34 35.33 -22.92
N LEU A 429 8.21 34.44 -22.45
CA LEU A 429 9.63 34.40 -22.82
C LEU A 429 9.87 33.14 -23.65
N ALA A 430 10.16 33.33 -24.93
CA ALA A 430 10.35 32.23 -25.88
C ALA A 430 11.49 32.55 -26.85
N GLY A 431 12.17 31.52 -27.34
CA GLY A 431 13.20 31.68 -28.37
C GLY A 431 12.62 32.11 -29.72
N ALA A 432 11.41 31.66 -30.04
CA ALA A 432 10.65 32.09 -31.21
C ALA A 432 9.14 32.07 -30.91
N VAL A 433 8.38 32.97 -31.54
CA VAL A 433 6.92 33.04 -31.45
C VAL A 433 6.37 33.25 -32.86
N VAL A 434 5.39 32.43 -33.24
CA VAL A 434 4.72 32.51 -34.55
C VAL A 434 3.22 32.52 -34.31
N HIS A 435 2.54 33.59 -34.75
CA HIS A 435 1.09 33.68 -34.72
C HIS A 435 0.57 33.63 -36.16
N ILE A 436 -0.33 32.68 -36.42
CA ILE A 436 -0.98 32.51 -37.71
C ILE A 436 -2.48 32.46 -37.43
N SER A 437 -3.24 33.29 -38.14
CA SER A 437 -4.70 33.28 -38.10
C SER A 437 -5.21 33.30 -39.53
N GLU A 438 -6.15 32.43 -39.86
CA GLU A 438 -6.90 32.49 -41.12
C GLU A 438 -8.00 33.55 -41.07
N GLY A 439 -8.51 33.83 -39.87
CA GLY A 439 -9.50 34.87 -39.61
C GLY A 439 -8.87 36.14 -39.08
N ASP A 440 -9.67 36.91 -38.33
CA ASP A 440 -9.21 38.16 -37.73
C ASP A 440 -8.11 37.92 -36.70
N TYR A 441 -7.10 38.80 -36.69
CA TYR A 441 -6.07 38.86 -35.67
C TYR A 441 -6.02 40.27 -35.12
N SER A 442 -6.32 40.43 -33.83
CA SER A 442 -6.44 41.73 -33.18
C SER A 442 -5.52 41.82 -31.97
N VAL A 443 -4.82 42.94 -31.84
CA VAL A 443 -4.00 43.29 -30.68
C VAL A 443 -4.45 44.67 -30.21
N GLY A 444 -4.86 44.78 -28.95
CA GLY A 444 -5.37 46.02 -28.38
C GLY A 444 -4.88 46.20 -26.94
N THR A 445 -4.65 47.46 -26.56
CA THR A 445 -4.27 47.86 -25.21
C THR A 445 -4.85 49.24 -24.93
N SER A 446 -5.28 49.48 -23.69
CA SER A 446 -5.68 50.82 -23.24
C SER A 446 -4.48 51.68 -22.86
N GLY A 447 -3.31 51.06 -22.66
CA GLY A 447 -2.05 51.73 -22.38
C GLY A 447 -1.18 51.84 -23.63
N ASN A 448 0.13 51.65 -23.45
CA ASN A 448 1.09 51.72 -24.54
C ASN A 448 1.24 50.36 -25.25
N LEU A 449 1.29 50.38 -26.58
CA LEU A 449 1.76 49.26 -27.39
C LEU A 449 3.18 49.58 -27.89
N THR A 450 4.17 48.80 -27.46
CA THR A 450 5.56 48.93 -27.90
C THR A 450 5.96 47.72 -28.73
N VAL A 451 6.46 47.95 -29.94
CA VAL A 451 7.03 46.93 -30.81
C VAL A 451 8.48 47.28 -31.09
N THR A 452 9.40 46.44 -30.62
CA THR A 452 10.85 46.64 -30.80
C THR A 452 11.42 45.46 -31.56
N CYS A 453 12.12 45.73 -32.67
CA CYS A 453 12.86 44.74 -33.43
C CYS A 453 14.29 45.25 -33.69
N SER A 454 15.29 44.40 -33.49
CA SER A 454 16.71 44.77 -33.69
C SER A 454 17.20 44.58 -35.13
N LYS A 455 16.43 43.85 -35.96
CA LYS A 455 16.77 43.58 -37.36
C LYS A 455 15.65 44.14 -38.24
N ASP A 456 14.89 43.27 -38.88
CA ASP A 456 13.89 43.66 -39.88
C ASP A 456 12.48 43.59 -39.30
N ASN A 457 11.69 44.61 -39.60
CA ASN A 457 10.25 44.61 -39.38
C ASN A 457 9.56 44.78 -40.74
N SER A 458 8.97 43.70 -41.27
CA SER A 458 8.27 43.72 -42.55
C SER A 458 6.76 43.71 -42.34
N VAL A 459 6.05 44.62 -43.01
CA VAL A 459 4.59 44.68 -43.02
C VAL A 459 4.09 44.60 -44.44
N SER A 460 3.32 43.57 -44.76
CA SER A 460 2.68 43.39 -46.07
C SER A 460 1.17 43.27 -45.88
N VAL A 461 0.41 44.08 -46.61
CA VAL A 461 -1.05 44.15 -46.48
C VAL A 461 -1.66 44.09 -47.87
N GLY A 462 -2.54 43.11 -48.11
CA GLY A 462 -3.10 42.87 -49.45
C GLY A 462 -4.16 43.88 -49.91
N ARG A 463 -4.68 44.72 -48.99
CA ARG A 463 -5.65 45.77 -49.30
C ARG A 463 -5.23 47.11 -48.71
N ASN A 464 -5.80 47.50 -47.57
CA ASN A 464 -5.68 48.86 -47.05
C ASN A 464 -4.96 48.87 -45.70
N VAL A 465 -4.09 49.87 -45.51
CA VAL A 465 -3.59 50.27 -44.20
C VAL A 465 -4.29 51.57 -43.81
N LYS A 466 -4.95 51.60 -42.65
CA LYS A 466 -5.50 52.82 -42.06
C LYS A 466 -4.77 53.13 -40.76
N ARG A 467 -4.16 54.32 -40.68
CA ARG A 467 -3.53 54.84 -39.47
C ARG A 467 -4.31 56.08 -39.04
N ASP A 468 -4.95 56.02 -37.89
CA ASP A 468 -5.66 57.14 -37.27
C ASP A 468 -4.96 57.49 -35.96
N VAL A 469 -4.44 58.71 -35.86
CA VAL A 469 -3.58 59.15 -34.76
C VAL A 469 -4.03 60.53 -34.33
N ALA A 470 -4.54 60.63 -33.10
CA ALA A 470 -4.98 61.90 -32.52
C ALA A 470 -3.82 62.82 -32.14
N GLY A 471 -2.66 62.23 -31.80
CA GLY A 471 -1.43 62.94 -31.48
C GLY A 471 -0.51 63.11 -32.68
N ASN A 472 0.79 62.90 -32.44
CA ASN A 472 1.81 63.06 -33.47
C ASN A 472 2.25 61.71 -34.04
N VAL A 473 2.63 61.71 -35.32
CA VAL A 473 3.42 60.65 -35.93
C VAL A 473 4.84 61.18 -36.09
N THR A 474 5.82 60.43 -35.60
CA THR A 474 7.24 60.73 -35.74
C THR A 474 7.95 59.51 -36.32
N ASP A 475 8.58 59.68 -37.47
CA ASP A 475 9.45 58.68 -38.07
C ASP A 475 10.90 59.22 -38.06
N ASP A 476 11.77 58.62 -37.24
CA ASP A 476 13.21 58.93 -37.23
C ASP A 476 13.96 57.85 -38.03
N VAL A 477 14.29 58.18 -39.27
CA VAL A 477 14.91 57.24 -40.21
C VAL A 477 16.33 57.70 -40.52
N LYS A 478 17.31 56.92 -40.07
CA LYS A 478 18.75 57.17 -40.34
C LYS A 478 19.15 56.87 -41.79
N GLY A 479 18.40 55.98 -42.44
CA GLY A 479 18.61 55.59 -43.83
C GLY A 479 17.68 56.33 -44.78
N ASN A 480 17.31 55.66 -45.87
CA ASN A 480 16.43 56.22 -46.89
C ASN A 480 14.96 55.87 -46.60
N VAL A 481 14.07 56.81 -46.91
CA VAL A 481 12.63 56.56 -47.05
C VAL A 481 12.29 56.52 -48.54
N THR A 482 11.56 55.50 -48.98
CA THR A 482 11.06 55.38 -50.36
C THR A 482 9.56 55.15 -50.33
N SER A 483 8.82 55.96 -51.07
CA SER A 483 7.37 55.81 -51.24
C SER A 483 7.07 55.63 -52.73
N ASN A 484 6.66 54.41 -53.09
CA ASN A 484 6.26 54.08 -54.46
C ASN A 484 4.74 54.09 -54.54
N VAL A 485 4.17 55.15 -55.10
CA VAL A 485 2.72 55.31 -55.25
C VAL A 485 2.38 55.19 -56.73
N SER A 486 1.80 54.06 -57.15
CA SER A 486 1.40 53.86 -58.55
C SER A 486 0.13 54.64 -58.93
N GLY A 487 -0.70 54.96 -57.94
CA GLY A 487 -1.87 55.83 -58.08
C GLY A 487 -1.54 57.29 -57.75
N ALA A 488 -2.54 58.03 -57.27
CA ALA A 488 -2.34 59.39 -56.81
C ALA A 488 -1.81 59.44 -55.37
N LEU A 489 -0.80 60.29 -55.13
CA LEU A 489 -0.45 60.73 -53.79
C LEU A 489 -1.18 62.05 -53.49
N THR A 490 -1.95 62.10 -52.41
CA THR A 490 -2.64 63.31 -51.96
C THR A 490 -2.20 63.67 -50.54
N GLU A 491 -1.56 64.82 -50.39
CA GLU A 491 -1.18 65.39 -49.09
C GLU A 491 -2.06 66.60 -48.79
N LYS A 492 -2.92 66.49 -47.77
CA LYS A 492 -3.75 67.61 -47.27
C LYS A 492 -3.16 68.14 -45.97
N ILE A 493 -2.61 69.35 -46.00
CA ILE A 493 -1.90 69.95 -44.87
C ILE A 493 -2.55 71.30 -44.58
N SER A 494 -3.32 71.40 -43.49
CA SER A 494 -3.94 72.67 -43.08
C SER A 494 -2.94 73.67 -42.52
N GLY A 495 -1.87 73.16 -41.90
CA GLY A 495 -0.75 73.96 -41.43
C GLY A 495 0.28 74.21 -42.52
N ILE A 496 1.55 74.20 -42.15
CA ILE A 496 2.67 74.46 -43.07
C ILE A 496 3.26 73.14 -43.54
N ARG A 497 3.33 72.95 -44.87
CA ARG A 497 4.24 71.95 -45.45
C ARG A 497 5.66 72.51 -45.45
N ARG A 498 6.57 71.92 -44.68
CA ARG A 498 7.99 72.30 -44.64
C ARG A 498 8.84 71.16 -45.22
N SER A 499 9.44 71.39 -46.39
CA SER A 499 10.47 70.52 -46.96
C SER A 499 11.84 71.19 -46.79
N VAL A 500 12.76 70.56 -46.05
CA VAL A 500 14.14 71.04 -45.89
C VAL A 500 15.07 69.95 -46.42
N ALA A 501 15.71 70.24 -47.55
CA ALA A 501 16.64 69.32 -48.20
C ALA A 501 17.80 70.11 -48.80
N GLN A 502 18.94 69.45 -49.00
CA GLN A 502 20.07 70.04 -49.73
C GLN A 502 19.68 70.39 -51.18
N ALA A 503 18.83 69.55 -51.79
CA ALA A 503 18.23 69.77 -53.10
C ALA A 503 16.79 69.24 -53.13
N GLN A 504 15.89 69.97 -53.80
CA GLN A 504 14.50 69.56 -54.04
C GLN A 504 14.27 69.46 -55.55
N GLN A 505 13.69 68.35 -56.00
CA GLN A 505 13.33 68.13 -57.40
C GLN A 505 11.83 67.88 -57.52
N LEU A 506 11.19 68.56 -58.48
CA LEU A 506 9.80 68.33 -58.88
C LEU A 506 9.81 67.94 -60.36
N ILE A 507 9.74 66.64 -60.63
CA ILE A 507 9.89 66.09 -61.98
C ILE A 507 8.56 65.47 -62.39
N ALA A 508 7.89 66.11 -63.36
CA ALA A 508 6.66 65.62 -63.98
C ALA A 508 6.58 66.18 -65.42
N PRO A 509 5.76 65.59 -66.31
CA PRO A 509 5.52 66.15 -67.64
C PRO A 509 4.99 67.59 -67.58
N VAL A 510 4.15 67.89 -66.60
CA VAL A 510 3.64 69.23 -66.30
C VAL A 510 3.67 69.50 -64.80
N VAL A 511 3.92 70.74 -64.40
CA VAL A 511 3.98 71.19 -63.01
C VAL A 511 3.04 72.37 -62.80
N LYS A 512 2.27 72.31 -61.72
CA LYS A 512 1.43 73.41 -61.22
C LYS A 512 1.94 73.89 -59.87
N LEU A 513 2.08 75.20 -59.71
CA LEU A 513 2.42 75.81 -58.42
C LEU A 513 1.47 76.98 -58.16
N GLY A 514 0.62 76.87 -57.15
CA GLY A 514 -0.37 77.91 -56.81
C GLY A 514 -1.70 77.31 -56.36
N SER A 515 -2.81 77.93 -56.75
CA SER A 515 -4.16 77.49 -56.42
C SER A 515 -4.78 76.68 -57.57
N GLU A 516 -6.03 76.23 -57.42
CA GLU A 516 -6.77 75.59 -58.53
C GLU A 516 -6.93 76.53 -59.75
N GLU A 517 -7.00 77.84 -59.52
CA GLU A 517 -7.20 78.83 -60.60
C GLU A 517 -5.89 79.46 -61.08
N ILE A 518 -4.88 79.58 -60.21
CA ILE A 518 -3.64 80.31 -60.50
C ILE A 518 -2.45 79.36 -60.51
N ASN A 519 -1.75 79.26 -61.65
CA ASN A 519 -0.43 78.67 -61.75
C ASN A 519 0.63 79.78 -61.83
N VAL A 520 1.39 79.98 -60.75
CA VAL A 520 2.41 81.02 -60.62
C VAL A 520 3.52 80.84 -61.67
N LEU A 521 3.73 79.62 -62.18
CA LEU A 521 4.72 79.38 -63.24
C LEU A 521 4.31 80.04 -64.57
N THR A 522 3.01 80.20 -64.84
CA THR A 522 2.52 80.89 -66.04
C THR A 522 3.00 82.33 -66.10
N LEU A 523 3.24 82.97 -64.94
CA LEU A 523 3.85 84.30 -64.88
C LEU A 523 5.21 84.35 -65.61
N LEU A 524 5.98 83.25 -65.60
CA LEU A 524 7.27 83.20 -66.30
C LEU A 524 7.08 83.32 -67.81
N THR A 525 6.09 82.62 -68.38
CA THR A 525 5.79 82.70 -69.82
C THR A 525 5.05 83.98 -70.19
N ASP A 526 4.16 84.48 -69.34
CA ASP A 526 3.48 85.76 -69.55
C ASP A 526 4.51 86.91 -69.52
N THR A 527 5.51 86.84 -68.64
CA THR A 527 6.62 87.79 -68.64
C THR A 527 7.43 87.72 -69.94
N LEU A 528 7.63 86.52 -70.51
CA LEU A 528 8.28 86.38 -71.82
C LEU A 528 7.45 87.02 -72.95
N ASP A 529 6.12 86.95 -72.89
CA ASP A 529 5.24 87.64 -73.85
C ASP A 529 5.35 89.15 -73.71
N VAL A 530 5.30 89.68 -72.48
CA VAL A 530 5.46 91.12 -72.22
C VAL A 530 6.84 91.61 -72.68
N VAL A 531 7.91 90.83 -72.45
CA VAL A 531 9.26 91.17 -72.94
C VAL A 531 9.33 91.10 -74.47
N ARG A 532 8.61 90.18 -75.11
CA ARG A 532 8.50 90.12 -76.57
C ARG A 532 7.85 91.39 -77.11
N GLU A 533 6.69 91.76 -76.57
CA GLU A 533 5.96 92.96 -76.98
C GLU A 533 6.81 94.23 -76.78
N LEU A 534 7.55 94.31 -75.67
CA LEU A 534 8.50 95.39 -75.43
C LEU A 534 9.63 95.42 -76.46
N ALA A 535 10.20 94.26 -76.80
CA ALA A 535 11.27 94.15 -77.78
C ALA A 535 10.80 94.47 -79.21
N GLU A 536 9.59 94.03 -79.59
CA GLU A 536 8.98 94.37 -80.87
C GLU A 536 8.70 95.86 -80.95
N THR A 537 8.11 96.44 -79.90
CA THR A 537 7.88 97.88 -79.79
C THR A 537 9.22 98.64 -79.90
N ALA A 538 10.26 98.18 -79.22
CA ALA A 538 11.59 98.77 -79.30
C ALA A 538 12.24 98.61 -80.70
N ALA A 539 11.95 97.54 -81.43
CA ALA A 539 12.42 97.35 -82.80
C ALA A 539 11.70 98.28 -83.79
N SER A 540 10.41 98.52 -83.58
CA SER A 540 9.57 99.30 -84.50
C SER A 540 9.45 100.79 -84.13
N HIS A 541 9.84 101.20 -82.92
CA HIS A 541 9.72 102.60 -82.52
C HIS A 541 10.68 103.51 -83.32
N THR A 542 10.25 104.74 -83.53
CA THR A 542 10.99 105.77 -84.26
C THR A 542 11.01 107.07 -83.47
N HIS A 543 12.12 107.81 -83.52
CA HIS A 543 12.18 109.17 -82.98
C HIS A 543 11.97 110.20 -84.10
N PRO A 544 11.22 111.29 -83.87
CA PRO A 544 11.13 112.39 -84.82
C PRO A 544 12.55 112.92 -85.12
N ASN A 545 12.92 112.95 -86.40
CA ASN A 545 14.20 113.41 -86.97
C ASN A 545 15.43 112.48 -86.86
N THR A 546 15.35 111.33 -86.18
CA THR A 546 16.48 110.37 -86.08
C THR A 546 16.19 109.03 -86.78
N GLY A 547 14.92 108.73 -87.07
CA GLY A 547 14.51 107.51 -87.78
C GLY A 547 14.38 106.27 -86.88
N ALA A 548 14.40 105.08 -87.48
CA ALA A 548 14.35 103.80 -86.76
C ALA A 548 15.68 103.50 -86.04
N SER A 549 15.63 102.70 -84.97
CA SER A 549 16.83 102.31 -84.22
C SER A 549 17.85 101.54 -85.09
N GLY A 550 19.13 101.93 -85.03
CA GLY A 550 20.23 101.18 -85.66
C GLY A 550 20.44 99.77 -85.08
N GLN A 551 19.76 99.44 -83.98
CA GLN A 551 19.79 98.12 -83.32
C GLN A 551 18.48 97.34 -83.49
N ALA A 552 17.55 97.76 -84.35
CA ALA A 552 16.23 97.13 -84.52
C ALA A 552 16.30 95.61 -84.76
N ALA A 553 17.24 95.14 -85.58
CA ALA A 553 17.43 93.71 -85.84
C ALA A 553 17.84 92.91 -84.57
N GLN A 554 18.57 93.53 -83.65
CA GLN A 554 18.95 92.91 -82.37
C GLN A 554 17.73 92.80 -81.43
N PHE A 555 16.84 93.79 -81.44
CA PHE A 555 15.57 93.74 -80.70
C PHE A 555 14.61 92.67 -81.26
N SER A 556 14.44 92.58 -82.59
CA SER A 556 13.65 91.50 -83.20
C SER A 556 14.23 90.10 -82.94
N ALA A 557 15.56 89.98 -82.92
CA ALA A 557 16.22 88.73 -82.52
C ALA A 557 15.95 88.38 -81.05
N THR A 558 15.79 89.38 -80.18
CA THR A 558 15.42 89.19 -78.77
C THR A 558 13.97 88.70 -78.64
N ALA A 559 13.03 89.28 -79.40
CA ALA A 559 11.65 88.80 -79.49
C ALA A 559 11.58 87.34 -79.99
N THR A 560 12.35 86.98 -81.01
CA THR A 560 12.43 85.59 -81.48
C THR A 560 13.01 84.64 -80.41
N LYS A 561 13.94 85.14 -79.59
CA LYS A 561 14.53 84.36 -78.49
C LYS A 561 13.51 84.10 -77.37
N THR A 562 12.63 85.05 -77.05
CA THR A 562 11.57 84.83 -76.06
C THR A 562 10.57 83.77 -76.52
N ASP A 563 10.17 83.76 -77.79
CA ASP A 563 9.31 82.70 -78.36
C ASP A 563 9.95 81.30 -78.27
N LYS A 564 11.26 81.20 -78.55
CA LYS A 564 12.00 79.94 -78.39
C LYS A 564 12.03 79.46 -76.94
N LEU A 565 12.21 80.37 -75.99
CA LEU A 565 12.20 80.03 -74.55
C LEU A 565 10.80 79.63 -74.09
N LYS A 566 9.76 80.35 -74.50
CA LYS A 566 8.37 80.00 -74.21
C LYS A 566 8.00 78.64 -74.79
N SER A 567 8.41 78.34 -76.02
CA SER A 567 8.20 77.01 -76.63
C SER A 567 8.95 75.89 -75.90
N LYS A 568 10.13 76.18 -75.35
CA LYS A 568 10.93 75.20 -74.60
C LYS A 568 10.35 74.89 -73.22
N TYR A 569 9.87 75.91 -72.51
CA TYR A 569 9.45 75.78 -71.10
C TYR A 569 7.94 75.70 -70.90
N GLY A 570 7.15 76.26 -71.81
CA GLY A 570 5.68 76.24 -71.76
C GLY A 570 5.08 74.84 -71.59
N PRO A 571 5.56 73.79 -72.29
CA PRO A 571 5.03 72.43 -72.12
C PRO A 571 5.19 71.84 -70.72
N LEU A 572 6.02 72.41 -69.84
CA LEU A 572 6.22 71.96 -68.46
C LEU A 572 5.28 72.64 -67.47
N ILE A 573 4.51 73.65 -67.90
CA ILE A 573 3.59 74.40 -67.05
C ILE A 573 2.19 73.80 -67.26
N ALA A 574 1.60 73.31 -66.17
CA ALA A 574 0.28 72.70 -66.16
C ALA A 574 -0.86 73.69 -66.38
#